data_AF-A0A4Q2YKQ6-F1
#
_entry.id   AF-A0A4Q2YKQ6-F1
#
_cell.length_a   1.000
_cell.length_b   1.000
_cell.length_c   1.000
_cell.angle_alpha   90.00
_cell.angle_beta   90.00
_cell.angle_gamma   90.00
#
_symmetry.space_group_name_H-M   'P 1'
#
loop_
_entity.id
_entity.type
_entity.pdbx_description
1 polymer ?
#
loop_
_entity_poly.entity_id
_entity_poly.type
_entity_poly.pdbx_seq_one_letter_code
_entity_poly.pdbx_strand_id
1 'polypeptide(L)'
;MRRVLILALAAVFAGNLGAEVIDIRKAPYSAAGDGKTDDRGALAAAFSAAEKGDTILVPAGDYRIVMGKGRLTMPDGVTLLGEGGRSKFHIASQDGKSEHREFLQPGSSCLLQGLAFSRAENFPAVLFPLFGERDGITFRDCVFEGGVEQFPGTYCHAFQVGNGALKNLTLEKIELRGFTFGLFQANQATGSVEGVVVRQSLFEKNKSSDLEFNSPKGKMTDIRVMDCTFRDNLSKTPSGGFAVGFANVQRGSVERCRIENYGAEALHVEDRSEDIRLAGNTIVGGSKIQTNGVILVVNDSRNVVIEGNYVDGRPNENKVHLVLVTAGGPKFPNPSGVLMKDNVLLGGAKTVKWYLQKGSGPEPVGNLVVDSVE
;
A
#
# COMPACT_ATOMS: atom_id res chain seq x y z
N MET A 1 23.63 -9.98 -30.47
CA MET A 1 22.39 -10.74 -30.17
C MET A 1 22.52 -11.37 -28.79
N ARG A 2 22.01 -10.72 -27.74
CA ARG A 2 21.96 -11.31 -26.39
C ARG A 2 20.81 -12.32 -26.36
N ARG A 3 21.15 -13.61 -26.26
CA ARG A 3 20.19 -14.66 -25.94
C ARG A 3 19.65 -14.37 -24.55
N VAL A 4 18.43 -13.86 -24.47
CA VAL A 4 17.66 -13.78 -23.22
C VAL A 4 17.46 -15.22 -22.79
N LEU A 5 18.15 -15.59 -21.72
CA LEU A 5 18.00 -16.85 -21.02
C LEU A 5 16.57 -16.85 -20.47
N ILE A 6 15.64 -17.51 -21.18
CA ILE A 6 14.35 -17.94 -20.64
C ILE A 6 14.71 -18.97 -19.56
N LEU A 7 15.06 -18.50 -18.36
CA LEU A 7 15.14 -19.36 -17.21
C LEU A 7 13.72 -19.87 -16.97
N ALA A 8 13.57 -21.17 -17.13
CA ALA A 8 12.36 -21.90 -16.84
C ALA A 8 11.84 -21.51 -15.45
N LEU A 9 10.68 -20.85 -15.43
CA LEU A 9 9.85 -20.64 -14.25
C LEU A 9 9.16 -21.97 -13.89
N ALA A 10 9.94 -23.03 -13.73
CA ALA A 10 9.47 -24.40 -13.53
C ALA A 10 10.16 -25.00 -12.30
N ALA A 11 9.86 -24.46 -11.11
CA ALA A 11 10.25 -25.11 -9.85
C ALA A 11 9.49 -24.58 -8.62
N VAL A 12 8.15 -24.53 -8.67
CA VAL A 12 7.31 -24.60 -7.45
C VAL A 12 6.02 -25.38 -7.75
N PHE A 13 6.15 -26.62 -8.22
CA PHE A 13 5.01 -27.55 -8.30
C PHE A 13 5.41 -28.90 -7.70
N ALA A 14 5.64 -28.89 -6.40
CA ALA A 14 5.75 -30.12 -5.62
C ALA A 14 4.50 -30.23 -4.75
N GLY A 15 3.55 -31.09 -5.14
CA GLY A 15 2.71 -31.76 -4.14
C GLY A 15 1.20 -31.86 -4.34
N ASN A 16 0.57 -31.37 -5.42
CA ASN A 16 -0.84 -31.67 -5.66
C ASN A 16 -1.03 -32.34 -7.02
N LEU A 17 -1.27 -33.66 -7.01
CA LEU A 17 -1.50 -34.50 -8.19
C LEU A 17 -2.82 -34.19 -8.94
N GLY A 18 -3.39 -32.99 -8.77
CA GLY A 18 -4.64 -32.57 -9.41
C GLY A 18 -4.73 -31.08 -9.78
N ALA A 19 -3.67 -30.29 -9.60
CA ALA A 19 -3.70 -28.87 -9.99
C ALA A 19 -3.60 -28.71 -11.52
N GLU A 20 -4.59 -28.08 -12.14
CA GLU A 20 -4.61 -27.77 -13.57
C GLU A 20 -3.99 -26.40 -13.86
N VAL A 21 -3.42 -26.25 -15.06
CA VAL A 21 -3.03 -24.95 -15.62
C VAL A 21 -4.05 -24.52 -16.67
N ILE A 22 -4.86 -23.53 -16.32
CA ILE A 22 -5.91 -22.95 -17.16
C ILE A 22 -5.34 -21.74 -17.93
N ASP A 23 -5.04 -21.91 -19.21
CA ASP A 23 -4.61 -20.81 -20.09
C ASP A 23 -5.83 -20.06 -20.65
N ILE A 24 -5.99 -18.78 -20.27
CA ILE A 24 -7.18 -18.00 -20.65
C ILE A 24 -7.29 -17.75 -22.17
N ARG A 25 -6.23 -17.95 -22.96
CA ARG A 25 -6.30 -17.83 -24.42
C ARG A 25 -6.77 -19.10 -25.11
N LYS A 26 -6.71 -20.26 -24.45
CA LYS A 26 -7.13 -21.52 -25.03
C LYS A 26 -8.65 -21.67 -24.92
N ALA A 27 -9.24 -22.45 -25.83
CA ALA A 27 -10.63 -22.85 -25.71
C ALA A 27 -10.83 -23.62 -24.39
N PRO A 28 -11.95 -23.42 -23.67
CA PRO A 28 -13.13 -22.65 -24.10
C PRO A 28 -13.07 -21.14 -23.83
N TYR A 29 -12.06 -20.63 -23.12
CA TYR A 29 -12.02 -19.24 -22.62
C TYR A 29 -11.74 -18.21 -23.71
N SER A 30 -10.79 -18.51 -24.59
CA SER A 30 -10.51 -17.75 -25.84
C SER A 30 -10.30 -16.23 -25.66
N ALA A 31 -9.64 -15.79 -24.58
CA ALA A 31 -9.22 -14.40 -24.40
C ALA A 31 -8.33 -13.96 -25.58
N ALA A 32 -8.56 -12.76 -26.11
CA ALA A 32 -7.77 -12.19 -27.20
C ALA A 32 -6.44 -11.62 -26.68
N GLY A 33 -6.48 -10.80 -25.64
CA GLY A 33 -5.30 -10.09 -25.14
C GLY A 33 -4.69 -9.15 -26.19
N ASP A 34 -5.54 -8.48 -26.98
CA ASP A 34 -5.20 -7.56 -28.08
C ASP A 34 -5.38 -6.06 -27.73
N GLY A 35 -5.75 -5.76 -26.49
CA GLY A 35 -6.01 -4.44 -25.93
C GLY A 35 -7.36 -3.83 -26.34
N LYS A 36 -8.17 -4.53 -27.13
CA LYS A 36 -9.39 -4.01 -27.75
C LYS A 36 -10.61 -4.83 -27.37
N THR A 37 -10.50 -6.14 -27.53
CA THR A 37 -11.55 -7.10 -27.21
C THR A 37 -11.78 -7.11 -25.70
N ASP A 38 -13.04 -7.17 -25.28
CA ASP A 38 -13.36 -7.30 -23.85
C ASP A 38 -13.10 -8.74 -23.39
N ASP A 39 -12.00 -8.93 -22.67
CA ASP A 39 -11.54 -10.21 -22.15
C ASP A 39 -12.17 -10.58 -20.79
N ARG A 40 -13.09 -9.74 -20.28
CA ARG A 40 -13.75 -9.99 -18.99
C ARG A 40 -14.46 -11.35 -18.96
N GLY A 41 -15.19 -11.70 -20.02
CA GLY A 41 -15.94 -12.95 -20.11
C GLY A 41 -15.04 -14.18 -20.05
N ALA A 42 -13.93 -14.15 -20.77
CA ALA A 42 -12.93 -15.23 -20.77
C ALA A 42 -12.30 -15.42 -19.39
N LEU A 43 -11.93 -14.32 -18.73
CA LEU A 43 -11.36 -14.36 -17.39
C LEU A 43 -12.38 -14.86 -16.34
N ALA A 44 -13.63 -14.41 -16.42
CA ALA A 44 -14.70 -14.90 -15.54
C ALA A 44 -14.97 -16.40 -15.71
N ALA A 45 -14.97 -16.88 -16.95
CA ALA A 45 -15.13 -18.30 -17.25
C ALA A 45 -13.95 -19.13 -16.71
N ALA A 46 -12.71 -18.64 -16.82
CA ALA A 46 -11.55 -19.29 -16.23
C ALA A 46 -11.63 -19.34 -14.70
N PHE A 47 -12.05 -18.26 -14.04
CA PHE A 47 -12.30 -18.28 -12.59
C PHE A 47 -13.40 -19.26 -12.19
N SER A 48 -14.45 -19.40 -12.99
CA SER A 48 -15.53 -20.35 -12.70
C SER A 48 -15.12 -21.80 -12.89
N ALA A 49 -14.12 -22.08 -13.73
CA ALA A 49 -13.62 -23.42 -13.99
C ALA A 49 -12.50 -23.85 -13.03
N ALA A 50 -11.79 -22.89 -12.46
CA ALA A 50 -10.66 -23.15 -11.56
C ALA A 50 -11.12 -23.71 -10.21
N GLU A 51 -10.42 -24.75 -9.77
CA GLU A 51 -10.54 -25.32 -8.43
C GLU A 51 -9.36 -24.90 -7.54
N LYS A 52 -9.48 -25.19 -6.25
CA LYS A 52 -8.43 -24.88 -5.28
C LYS A 52 -7.12 -25.58 -5.65
N GLY A 53 -6.06 -24.80 -5.82
CA GLY A 53 -4.73 -25.27 -6.22
C GLY A 53 -4.40 -25.06 -7.70
N ASP A 54 -5.40 -24.73 -8.52
CA ASP A 54 -5.19 -24.48 -9.94
C ASP A 54 -4.43 -23.17 -10.20
N THR A 55 -3.82 -23.11 -11.37
CA THR A 55 -3.16 -21.90 -11.89
C THR A 55 -3.88 -21.42 -13.13
N ILE A 56 -4.44 -20.21 -13.08
CA ILE A 56 -4.91 -19.49 -14.24
C ILE A 56 -3.71 -18.73 -14.83
N LEU A 57 -3.24 -19.20 -15.98
CA LEU A 57 -2.18 -18.56 -16.75
C LEU A 57 -2.77 -17.45 -17.61
N VAL A 58 -2.18 -16.25 -17.49
CA VAL A 58 -2.44 -15.07 -18.32
C VAL A 58 -1.20 -14.85 -19.19
N PRO A 59 -1.17 -15.34 -20.44
CA PRO A 59 -0.04 -15.12 -21.34
C PRO A 59 0.28 -13.64 -21.57
N ALA A 60 1.44 -13.33 -22.14
CA ALA A 60 1.76 -11.94 -22.49
C ALA A 60 0.74 -11.35 -23.47
N GLY A 61 0.21 -10.16 -23.16
CA GLY A 61 -0.84 -9.49 -23.91
C GLY A 61 -1.44 -8.31 -23.16
N ASP A 62 -2.26 -7.54 -23.88
CA ASP A 62 -3.04 -6.44 -23.33
C ASP A 62 -4.50 -6.89 -23.23
N TYR A 63 -5.00 -7.10 -22.02
CA TYR A 63 -6.33 -7.66 -21.76
C TYR A 63 -7.25 -6.54 -21.31
N ARG A 64 -8.18 -6.13 -22.16
CA ARG A 64 -9.14 -5.08 -21.82
C ARG A 64 -10.29 -5.70 -21.04
N ILE A 65 -10.54 -5.21 -19.83
CA ILE A 65 -11.58 -5.73 -18.93
C ILE A 65 -12.63 -4.65 -18.72
N VAL A 66 -13.83 -4.80 -19.29
CA VAL A 66 -14.92 -3.83 -19.12
C VAL A 66 -15.74 -4.14 -17.89
N MET A 67 -15.66 -3.27 -16.90
CA MET A 67 -16.36 -3.42 -15.64
C MET A 67 -17.78 -2.87 -15.73
N GLY A 68 -18.76 -3.74 -15.48
CA GLY A 68 -20.13 -3.36 -15.14
C GLY A 68 -20.29 -3.11 -13.63
N LYS A 69 -21.51 -3.26 -13.11
CA LYS A 69 -21.82 -3.07 -11.67
C LYS A 69 -21.22 -4.15 -10.75
N GLY A 70 -20.82 -5.30 -11.30
CA GLY A 70 -20.26 -6.41 -10.54
C GLY A 70 -18.75 -6.56 -10.71
N ARG A 71 -18.06 -6.93 -9.64
CA ARG A 71 -16.66 -7.36 -9.67
C ARG A 71 -16.49 -8.79 -10.16
N LEU A 72 -15.28 -9.15 -10.55
CA LEU A 72 -14.87 -10.54 -10.71
C LEU A 72 -14.52 -11.13 -9.33
N THR A 73 -14.76 -12.43 -9.17
CA THR A 73 -14.39 -13.17 -7.97
C THR A 73 -13.49 -14.32 -8.38
N MET A 74 -12.34 -14.44 -7.73
CA MET A 74 -11.41 -15.55 -7.93
C MET A 74 -11.59 -16.57 -6.80
N PRO A 75 -11.71 -17.88 -7.08
CA PRO A 75 -11.91 -18.89 -6.04
C PRO A 75 -10.73 -19.01 -5.08
N ASP A 76 -10.99 -19.57 -3.90
CA ASP A 76 -9.98 -19.79 -2.87
C ASP A 76 -8.85 -20.72 -3.37
N GLY A 77 -7.61 -20.39 -3.04
CA GLY A 77 -6.41 -21.17 -3.32
C GLY A 77 -6.01 -21.25 -4.78
N VAL A 78 -6.60 -20.42 -5.65
CA VAL A 78 -6.20 -20.31 -7.06
C VAL A 78 -4.96 -19.40 -7.16
N THR A 79 -4.12 -19.66 -8.15
CA THR A 79 -3.05 -18.75 -8.57
C THR A 79 -3.41 -18.07 -9.88
N LEU A 80 -3.34 -16.73 -9.95
CA LEU A 80 -3.40 -15.97 -11.19
C LEU A 80 -1.98 -15.55 -11.59
N LEU A 81 -1.45 -16.17 -12.65
CA LEU A 81 -0.05 -16.06 -13.04
C LEU A 81 0.11 -15.30 -14.36
N GLY A 82 0.83 -14.19 -14.33
CA GLY A 82 1.25 -13.42 -15.50
C GLY A 82 2.71 -13.63 -15.88
N GLU A 83 3.10 -13.11 -17.04
CA GLU A 83 4.45 -13.22 -17.60
C GLU A 83 5.34 -12.00 -17.32
N GLY A 84 5.36 -11.54 -16.06
CA GLY A 84 6.29 -10.51 -15.57
C GLY A 84 6.05 -9.14 -16.20
N GLY A 85 4.89 -8.54 -15.96
CA GLY A 85 4.51 -7.21 -16.47
C GLY A 85 4.15 -7.17 -17.97
N ARG A 86 4.30 -8.30 -18.67
CA ARG A 86 3.86 -8.47 -20.07
C ARG A 86 2.40 -8.89 -20.19
N SER A 87 1.80 -9.36 -19.09
CA SER A 87 0.38 -9.69 -18.98
C SER A 87 -0.34 -8.52 -18.31
N LYS A 88 -0.99 -7.68 -19.12
CA LYS A 88 -1.49 -6.38 -18.69
C LYS A 88 -3.00 -6.35 -18.71
N PHE A 89 -3.64 -6.11 -17.57
CA PHE A 89 -5.08 -5.83 -17.51
C PHE A 89 -5.31 -4.32 -17.61
N HIS A 90 -6.13 -3.92 -18.58
CA HIS A 90 -6.62 -2.55 -18.78
C HIS A 90 -8.06 -2.47 -18.33
N ILE A 91 -8.29 -1.96 -17.11
CA ILE A 91 -9.61 -1.90 -16.48
C ILE A 91 -10.36 -0.68 -17.03
N ALA A 92 -11.49 -0.94 -17.69
CA ALA A 92 -12.43 0.03 -18.24
C ALA A 92 -13.79 -0.06 -17.53
N SER A 93 -14.69 0.89 -17.77
CA SER A 93 -16.05 0.98 -17.23
C SER A 93 -17.09 0.91 -18.36
N GLN A 94 -18.17 0.15 -18.15
CA GLN A 94 -19.26 0.02 -19.12
C GLN A 94 -20.13 1.28 -19.27
N ASP A 95 -20.34 2.04 -18.18
CA ASP A 95 -21.36 3.11 -18.10
C ASP A 95 -20.78 4.52 -17.94
N GLY A 96 -19.53 4.73 -18.37
CA GLY A 96 -18.89 6.05 -18.34
C GLY A 96 -18.29 6.45 -16.98
N LYS A 97 -18.03 7.76 -16.84
CA LYS A 97 -16.98 8.33 -15.96
C LYS A 97 -17.35 8.52 -14.48
N SER A 98 -18.62 8.40 -14.10
CA SER A 98 -19.09 8.72 -12.75
C SER A 98 -19.36 7.49 -11.88
N GLU A 99 -19.51 6.32 -12.48
CA GLU A 99 -19.94 5.13 -11.76
C GLU A 99 -18.76 4.41 -11.10
N HIS A 100 -18.95 4.04 -9.83
CA HIS A 100 -17.97 3.26 -9.08
C HIS A 100 -17.80 1.87 -9.67
N ARG A 101 -16.56 1.38 -9.71
CA ARG A 101 -16.20 0.05 -10.19
C ARG A 101 -15.24 -0.66 -9.24
N GLU A 102 -15.44 -1.96 -9.15
CA GLU A 102 -14.61 -2.87 -8.38
C GLU A 102 -14.08 -3.95 -9.30
N PHE A 103 -12.76 -4.09 -9.46
CA PHE A 103 -12.20 -5.04 -10.43
C PHE A 103 -12.26 -6.50 -9.98
N LEU A 104 -11.39 -6.92 -9.05
CA LEU A 104 -11.21 -8.33 -8.71
C LEU A 104 -11.15 -8.52 -7.19
N GLN A 105 -12.03 -9.39 -6.68
CA GLN A 105 -11.96 -9.87 -5.30
C GLN A 105 -11.34 -11.28 -5.28
N PRO A 106 -10.08 -11.43 -4.84
CA PRO A 106 -9.52 -12.75 -4.59
C PRO A 106 -10.20 -13.46 -3.42
N GLY A 107 -10.25 -14.78 -3.50
CA GLY A 107 -10.55 -15.68 -2.39
C GLY A 107 -9.39 -15.76 -1.39
N SER A 108 -9.54 -16.62 -0.39
CA SER A 108 -8.46 -16.95 0.56
C SER A 108 -7.37 -17.78 -0.12
N SER A 109 -6.15 -17.81 0.44
CA SER A 109 -4.98 -18.54 -0.05
C SER A 109 -4.61 -18.25 -1.51
N CYS A 110 -5.04 -17.12 -2.06
CA CYS A 110 -4.81 -16.77 -3.46
C CYS A 110 -3.43 -16.14 -3.67
N LEU A 111 -2.82 -16.45 -4.81
CA LEU A 111 -1.60 -15.79 -5.29
C LEU A 111 -1.88 -15.08 -6.61
N LEU A 112 -1.54 -13.79 -6.69
CA LEU A 112 -1.49 -13.03 -7.93
C LEU A 112 -0.04 -12.64 -8.19
N GLN A 113 0.52 -13.10 -9.30
CA GLN A 113 1.95 -12.94 -9.56
C GLN A 113 2.27 -12.51 -10.99
N GLY A 114 3.20 -11.55 -11.15
CA GLY A 114 3.76 -11.21 -12.46
C GLY A 114 2.81 -10.46 -13.40
N LEU A 115 1.78 -9.81 -12.85
CA LEU A 115 0.72 -9.13 -13.60
C LEU A 115 0.90 -7.61 -13.55
N ALA A 116 0.41 -6.92 -14.58
CA ALA A 116 0.24 -5.47 -14.54
C ALA A 116 -1.24 -5.12 -14.59
N PHE A 117 -1.66 -4.15 -13.78
CA PHE A 117 -3.04 -3.67 -13.72
C PHE A 117 -3.05 -2.16 -13.94
N SER A 118 -3.89 -1.69 -14.85
CA SER A 118 -3.98 -0.26 -15.14
C SER A 118 -5.42 0.19 -15.29
N ARG A 119 -5.75 1.36 -14.72
CA ARG A 119 -7.02 2.03 -15.00
C ARG A 119 -6.95 2.68 -16.39
N ALA A 120 -7.81 2.26 -17.31
CA ALA A 120 -7.75 2.68 -18.71
C ALA A 120 -8.48 4.00 -19.01
N GLU A 121 -9.39 4.43 -18.13
CA GLU A 121 -10.17 5.65 -18.32
C GLU A 121 -10.58 6.30 -16.98
N ASN A 122 -11.18 7.49 -17.04
CA ASN A 122 -11.53 8.27 -15.86
C ASN A 122 -12.86 7.79 -15.23
N PHE A 123 -12.80 6.90 -14.23
CA PHE A 123 -13.94 6.49 -13.40
C PHE A 123 -13.49 6.19 -11.96
N PRO A 124 -14.37 6.40 -10.96
CA PRO A 124 -14.07 6.03 -9.59
C PRO A 124 -13.90 4.51 -9.47
N ALA A 125 -12.81 4.06 -8.85
CA ALA A 125 -12.49 2.63 -8.83
C ALA A 125 -11.79 2.16 -7.57
N VAL A 126 -12.02 0.90 -7.22
CA VAL A 126 -11.19 0.09 -6.32
C VAL A 126 -10.76 -1.14 -7.10
N LEU A 127 -9.45 -1.35 -7.28
CA LEU A 127 -9.01 -2.50 -8.07
C LEU A 127 -9.21 -3.82 -7.31
N PHE A 128 -8.88 -3.83 -6.01
CA PHE A 128 -8.95 -5.02 -5.16
C PHE A 128 -9.72 -4.73 -3.87
N PRO A 129 -11.05 -4.90 -3.87
CA PRO A 129 -11.86 -4.85 -2.65
C PRO A 129 -11.69 -6.17 -1.88
N LEU A 130 -10.80 -6.18 -0.90
CA LEU A 130 -10.48 -7.35 -0.06
C LEU A 130 -11.48 -7.49 1.09
N PHE A 131 -12.75 -7.62 0.73
CA PHE A 131 -13.88 -7.69 1.66
C PHE A 131 -14.24 -9.15 2.02
N GLY A 132 -15.08 -9.30 3.04
CA GLY A 132 -15.49 -10.58 3.59
C GLY A 132 -14.41 -11.23 4.45
N GLU A 133 -14.62 -12.50 4.79
CA GLU A 133 -13.64 -13.33 5.49
C GLU A 133 -12.59 -13.82 4.50
N ARG A 134 -11.36 -13.36 4.65
CA ARG A 134 -10.23 -13.65 3.74
C ARG A 134 -8.96 -13.91 4.53
N ASP A 135 -8.19 -14.88 4.07
CA ASP A 135 -6.93 -15.25 4.70
C ASP A 135 -5.87 -15.60 3.64
N GLY A 136 -4.63 -15.15 3.79
CA GLY A 136 -3.49 -15.67 3.03
C GLY A 136 -3.44 -15.23 1.57
N ILE A 137 -3.81 -13.97 1.28
CA ILE A 137 -3.73 -13.42 -0.08
C ILE A 137 -2.33 -12.85 -0.32
N THR A 138 -1.71 -13.19 -1.44
CA THR A 138 -0.41 -12.67 -1.84
C THR A 138 -0.46 -11.98 -3.21
N PHE A 139 0.10 -10.78 -3.28
CA PHE A 139 0.44 -10.10 -4.54
C PHE A 139 1.96 -10.05 -4.64
N ARG A 140 2.52 -10.60 -5.73
CA ARG A 140 3.97 -10.70 -5.93
C ARG A 140 4.42 -10.25 -7.32
N ASP A 141 5.47 -9.45 -7.41
CA ASP A 141 6.06 -9.05 -8.70
C ASP A 141 5.00 -8.40 -9.63
N CYS A 142 4.08 -7.63 -9.05
CA CYS A 142 2.96 -7.01 -9.75
C CYS A 142 3.17 -5.49 -9.93
N VAL A 143 2.65 -4.95 -11.03
CA VAL A 143 2.66 -3.50 -11.31
C VAL A 143 1.23 -2.96 -11.30
N PHE A 144 1.01 -1.83 -10.63
CA PHE A 144 -0.29 -1.18 -10.50
C PHE A 144 -0.19 0.28 -10.95
N GLU A 145 -1.06 0.67 -11.88
CA GLU A 145 -1.14 2.00 -12.48
C GLU A 145 -2.54 2.59 -12.29
N GLY A 146 -2.71 3.48 -11.31
CA GLY A 146 -4.02 4.09 -11.02
C GLY A 146 -4.39 5.23 -11.97
N GLY A 147 -3.41 5.80 -12.68
CA GLY A 147 -3.62 6.84 -13.68
C GLY A 147 -4.27 8.13 -13.14
N VAL A 148 -4.21 8.44 -11.85
CA VAL A 148 -4.87 9.64 -11.28
C VAL A 148 -4.29 10.96 -11.79
N GLU A 149 -3.05 10.98 -12.29
CA GLU A 149 -2.50 12.16 -12.98
C GLU A 149 -3.18 12.36 -14.34
N GLN A 150 -3.37 11.28 -15.10
CA GLN A 150 -4.08 11.29 -16.38
C GLN A 150 -5.59 11.54 -16.21
N PHE A 151 -6.15 11.10 -15.08
CA PHE A 151 -7.58 11.14 -14.77
C PHE A 151 -7.83 11.79 -13.40
N PRO A 152 -7.63 13.11 -13.28
CA PRO A 152 -7.63 13.80 -11.98
C PRO A 152 -9.02 14.00 -11.35
N GLY A 153 -10.10 13.67 -12.05
CA GLY A 153 -11.48 13.97 -11.63
C GLY A 153 -12.15 12.90 -10.75
N THR A 154 -11.53 11.74 -10.56
CA THR A 154 -12.11 10.62 -9.81
C THR A 154 -11.05 9.91 -8.98
N TYR A 155 -11.48 9.25 -7.90
CA TYR A 155 -10.56 8.45 -7.09
C TYR A 155 -10.23 7.12 -7.76
N CYS A 156 -9.06 6.58 -7.45
CA CYS A 156 -8.74 5.18 -7.71
C CYS A 156 -7.93 4.64 -6.54
N HIS A 157 -8.41 3.58 -5.88
CA HIS A 157 -7.67 2.88 -4.83
C HIS A 157 -7.17 1.55 -5.37
N ALA A 158 -5.94 1.15 -5.03
CA ALA A 158 -5.48 -0.18 -5.44
C ALA A 158 -6.13 -1.24 -4.55
N PHE A 159 -5.95 -1.14 -3.24
CA PHE A 159 -6.48 -2.08 -2.25
C PHE A 159 -7.44 -1.40 -1.28
N GLN A 160 -8.61 -2.00 -1.06
CA GLN A 160 -9.52 -1.57 -0.01
C GLN A 160 -9.81 -2.72 0.96
N VAL A 161 -9.72 -2.44 2.26
CA VAL A 161 -9.92 -3.43 3.34
C VAL A 161 -10.97 -2.93 4.36
N GLY A 162 -11.30 -3.77 5.34
CA GLY A 162 -12.10 -3.38 6.51
C GLY A 162 -13.59 -3.70 6.48
N ASN A 163 -14.10 -4.31 5.41
CA ASN A 163 -15.48 -4.80 5.33
C ASN A 163 -15.53 -6.32 5.49
N GLY A 164 -15.23 -6.82 6.70
CA GLY A 164 -15.03 -8.25 7.02
C GLY A 164 -13.72 -8.47 7.79
N ALA A 165 -13.32 -9.73 8.00
CA ALA A 165 -11.99 -10.06 8.52
C ALA A 165 -10.99 -10.40 7.40
N LEU A 166 -9.86 -9.70 7.36
CA LEU A 166 -8.73 -9.99 6.48
C LEU A 166 -7.52 -10.43 7.30
N LYS A 167 -6.93 -11.57 6.95
CA LYS A 167 -5.72 -12.11 7.59
C LYS A 167 -4.62 -12.38 6.56
N ASN A 168 -3.38 -12.23 6.98
CA ASN A 168 -2.19 -12.67 6.25
C ASN A 168 -2.12 -12.13 4.80
N LEU A 169 -2.36 -10.83 4.61
CA LEU A 169 -2.17 -10.16 3.33
C LEU A 169 -0.67 -9.90 3.11
N THR A 170 -0.12 -10.38 1.99
CA THR A 170 1.25 -10.09 1.57
C THR A 170 1.29 -9.27 0.29
N LEU A 171 1.95 -8.11 0.33
CA LEU A 171 2.31 -7.29 -0.82
C LEU A 171 3.84 -7.32 -0.97
N GLU A 172 4.34 -8.07 -1.94
CA GLU A 172 5.78 -8.33 -2.10
C GLU A 172 6.26 -7.92 -3.47
N LYS A 173 7.32 -7.10 -3.54
CA LYS A 173 7.91 -6.68 -4.82
C LYS A 173 6.89 -6.08 -5.78
N ILE A 174 5.97 -5.27 -5.25
CA ILE A 174 4.99 -4.59 -6.08
C ILE A 174 5.48 -3.18 -6.44
N GLU A 175 5.07 -2.70 -7.61
CA GLU A 175 5.17 -1.29 -7.97
C GLU A 175 3.76 -0.70 -8.01
N LEU A 176 3.51 0.35 -7.26
CA LEU A 176 2.20 1.00 -7.20
C LEU A 176 2.36 2.50 -7.43
N ARG A 177 1.73 3.01 -8.50
CA ARG A 177 1.80 4.44 -8.80
C ARG A 177 0.50 5.05 -9.28
N GLY A 178 0.38 6.36 -9.02
CA GLY A 178 -0.71 7.16 -9.53
C GLY A 178 -2.09 6.71 -9.03
N PHE A 179 -2.21 6.29 -7.77
CA PHE A 179 -3.49 6.05 -7.09
C PHE A 179 -3.88 7.21 -6.19
N THR A 180 -5.15 7.27 -5.81
CA THR A 180 -5.59 8.11 -4.69
C THR A 180 -5.04 7.53 -3.39
N PHE A 181 -5.29 6.25 -3.12
CA PHE A 181 -4.64 5.52 -2.02
C PHE A 181 -4.08 4.21 -2.54
N GLY A 182 -2.89 3.81 -2.08
CA GLY A 182 -2.39 2.47 -2.39
C GLY A 182 -3.18 1.41 -1.63
N LEU A 183 -3.17 1.49 -0.30
CA LEU A 183 -4.04 0.71 0.59
C LEU A 183 -4.86 1.65 1.47
N PHE A 184 -6.17 1.38 1.58
CA PHE A 184 -7.08 2.20 2.35
C PHE A 184 -8.16 1.40 3.07
N GLN A 185 -8.55 1.88 4.25
CA GLN A 185 -9.77 1.48 4.95
C GLN A 185 -10.61 2.73 5.27
N ALA A 186 -11.92 2.65 5.02
CA ALA A 186 -12.83 3.76 5.30
C ALA A 186 -13.05 3.93 6.81
N ASN A 187 -13.22 5.18 7.28
CA ASN A 187 -13.42 5.48 8.71
C ASN A 187 -14.65 4.79 9.35
N GLN A 188 -15.63 4.39 8.53
CA GLN A 188 -16.84 3.70 9.01
C GLN A 188 -16.68 2.17 9.04
N ALA A 189 -15.57 1.64 8.52
CA ALA A 189 -15.29 0.22 8.52
C ALA A 189 -15.09 -0.29 9.94
N THR A 190 -15.75 -1.41 10.26
CA THR A 190 -15.69 -2.08 11.56
C THR A 190 -15.01 -3.45 11.50
N GLY A 191 -14.52 -3.84 10.33
CA GLY A 191 -13.83 -5.11 10.13
C GLY A 191 -12.50 -5.21 10.87
N SER A 192 -11.90 -6.39 10.78
CA SER A 192 -10.57 -6.66 11.32
C SER A 192 -9.56 -6.91 10.20
N VAL A 193 -8.34 -6.39 10.38
CA VAL A 193 -7.21 -6.68 9.48
C VAL A 193 -6.02 -7.09 10.34
N GLU A 194 -5.45 -8.25 10.04
CA GLU A 194 -4.39 -8.88 10.84
C GLU A 194 -3.28 -9.45 9.95
N GLY A 195 -2.02 -9.28 10.34
CA GLY A 195 -0.91 -9.95 9.69
C GLY A 195 -0.60 -9.42 8.28
N VAL A 196 -0.66 -8.10 8.08
CA VAL A 196 -0.30 -7.51 6.78
C VAL A 196 1.21 -7.36 6.68
N VAL A 197 1.79 -7.87 5.60
CA VAL A 197 3.21 -7.71 5.28
C VAL A 197 3.35 -7.00 3.94
N VAL A 198 4.01 -5.85 3.95
CA VAL A 198 4.41 -5.13 2.73
C VAL A 198 5.92 -5.11 2.68
N ARG A 199 6.53 -5.65 1.62
CA ARG A 199 7.99 -5.70 1.52
C ARG A 199 8.56 -5.51 0.13
N GLN A 200 9.77 -4.96 0.06
CA GLN A 200 10.54 -4.85 -1.19
C GLN A 200 9.78 -4.13 -2.31
N SER A 201 8.88 -3.21 -1.96
CA SER A 201 7.92 -2.61 -2.89
C SER A 201 8.20 -1.13 -3.13
N LEU A 202 7.71 -0.61 -4.25
CA LEU A 202 7.81 0.79 -4.65
C LEU A 202 6.42 1.44 -4.67
N PHE A 203 6.29 2.58 -3.98
CA PHE A 203 5.12 3.45 -4.02
C PHE A 203 5.53 4.82 -4.54
N GLU A 204 4.87 5.29 -5.59
CA GLU A 204 5.27 6.51 -6.28
C GLU A 204 4.07 7.34 -6.75
N LYS A 205 4.11 8.65 -6.56
CA LYS A 205 3.16 9.59 -7.19
C LYS A 205 1.68 9.34 -6.87
N ASN A 206 1.36 8.80 -5.70
CA ASN A 206 -0.03 8.71 -5.24
C ASN A 206 -0.54 10.07 -4.72
N LYS A 207 -1.85 10.31 -4.76
CA LYS A 207 -2.47 11.62 -4.47
C LYS A 207 -3.03 11.78 -3.05
N SER A 208 -3.04 10.70 -2.28
CA SER A 208 -3.26 10.67 -0.83
C SER A 208 -2.23 9.71 -0.26
N SER A 209 -2.48 9.02 0.86
CA SER A 209 -1.48 8.13 1.46
C SER A 209 -1.19 6.89 0.61
N ASP A 210 0.06 6.42 0.64
CA ASP A 210 0.43 5.18 -0.04
C ASP A 210 -0.12 3.96 0.71
N LEU A 211 0.16 3.88 2.01
CA LEU A 211 -0.35 2.83 2.89
C LEU A 211 -1.05 3.45 4.11
N GLU A 212 -2.38 3.47 4.08
CA GLU A 212 -3.21 4.04 5.14
C GLU A 212 -3.91 2.92 5.93
N PHE A 213 -3.30 2.50 7.04
CA PHE A 213 -3.87 1.53 7.96
C PHE A 213 -4.76 2.24 8.96
N ASN A 214 -5.97 2.57 8.52
CA ASN A 214 -6.88 3.46 9.23
C ASN A 214 -8.11 2.74 9.79
N SER A 215 -8.13 2.54 11.11
CA SER A 215 -9.09 1.68 11.78
C SER A 215 -9.79 2.30 13.00
N PRO A 216 -10.35 3.51 12.92
CA PRO A 216 -10.91 4.21 14.07
C PRO A 216 -12.10 3.47 14.71
N LYS A 217 -12.80 2.64 13.93
CA LYS A 217 -13.94 1.82 14.37
C LYS A 217 -13.73 0.31 14.20
N GLY A 218 -12.63 -0.11 13.59
CA GLY A 218 -12.30 -1.52 13.37
C GLY A 218 -11.14 -1.98 14.27
N LYS A 219 -10.52 -3.10 13.91
CA LYS A 219 -9.28 -3.58 14.52
C LYS A 219 -8.21 -3.78 13.46
N MET A 220 -7.02 -3.20 13.64
CA MET A 220 -5.84 -3.52 12.83
C MET A 220 -4.70 -3.98 13.72
N THR A 221 -4.06 -5.10 13.38
CA THR A 221 -2.95 -5.61 14.17
C THR A 221 -1.91 -6.37 13.36
N ASP A 222 -0.69 -6.46 13.87
CA ASP A 222 0.42 -7.21 13.24
C ASP A 222 0.69 -6.72 11.81
N ILE A 223 0.94 -5.42 11.67
CA ILE A 223 1.19 -4.76 10.39
C ILE A 223 2.69 -4.51 10.24
N ARG A 224 3.30 -4.97 9.14
CA ARG A 224 4.74 -4.85 8.92
C ARG A 224 5.03 -4.31 7.53
N VAL A 225 5.70 -3.17 7.46
CA VAL A 225 6.18 -2.56 6.22
C VAL A 225 7.70 -2.54 6.25
N MET A 226 8.38 -3.18 5.31
CA MET A 226 9.83 -3.28 5.36
C MET A 226 10.54 -3.27 4.01
N ASP A 227 11.74 -2.69 3.96
CA ASP A 227 12.60 -2.70 2.78
C ASP A 227 11.90 -2.09 1.53
N CYS A 228 11.00 -1.12 1.74
CA CYS A 228 10.22 -0.47 0.69
C CYS A 228 10.79 0.91 0.31
N THR A 229 10.44 1.39 -0.88
CA THR A 229 10.71 2.75 -1.34
C THR A 229 9.39 3.49 -1.54
N PHE A 230 9.33 4.71 -1.01
CA PHE A 230 8.19 5.61 -1.05
C PHE A 230 8.69 6.95 -1.58
N ARG A 231 8.12 7.46 -2.68
CA ARG A 231 8.58 8.75 -3.23
C ARG A 231 7.53 9.56 -3.95
N ASP A 232 7.76 10.87 -3.94
CA ASP A 232 7.08 11.84 -4.80
C ASP A 232 5.55 11.83 -4.65
N ASN A 233 5.07 11.68 -3.42
CA ASN A 233 3.64 11.73 -3.15
C ASN A 233 3.05 13.10 -3.54
N LEU A 234 1.94 13.08 -4.27
CA LEU A 234 1.30 14.23 -4.89
C LEU A 234 0.16 14.82 -4.05
N SER A 235 -0.04 14.33 -2.82
CA SER A 235 -1.05 14.90 -1.92
C SER A 235 -0.83 16.40 -1.73
N LYS A 236 -1.95 17.13 -1.77
CA LYS A 236 -2.01 18.58 -1.52
C LYS A 236 -2.75 18.90 -0.23
N THR A 237 -3.11 17.88 0.56
CA THR A 237 -3.91 18.03 1.77
C THR A 237 -3.09 17.62 2.99
N PRO A 238 -3.12 18.39 4.09
CA PRO A 238 -2.51 18.00 5.36
C PRO A 238 -3.01 16.67 5.92
N SER A 239 -4.27 16.32 5.68
CA SER A 239 -4.94 15.14 6.26
C SER A 239 -4.71 13.84 5.48
N GLY A 240 -3.66 13.75 4.68
CA GLY A 240 -3.33 12.57 3.89
C GLY A 240 -2.10 12.80 3.04
N GLY A 241 -1.61 11.75 2.38
CA GLY A 241 -0.32 11.81 1.69
C GLY A 241 0.83 11.37 2.58
N PHE A 242 0.56 10.39 3.44
CA PHE A 242 1.57 9.73 4.25
C PHE A 242 2.21 8.60 3.44
N ALA A 243 3.48 8.30 3.69
CA ALA A 243 4.06 7.07 3.14
C ALA A 243 3.41 5.88 3.86
N VAL A 244 3.41 5.92 5.20
CA VAL A 244 2.68 4.97 6.03
C VAL A 244 1.96 5.69 7.17
N GLY A 245 0.64 5.49 7.25
CA GLY A 245 -0.21 5.94 8.35
C GLY A 245 -0.73 4.76 9.18
N PHE A 246 -0.61 4.86 10.50
CA PHE A 246 -1.20 3.95 11.47
C PHE A 246 -2.23 4.71 12.32
N ALA A 247 -3.52 4.41 12.15
CA ALA A 247 -4.58 4.95 12.99
C ALA A 247 -5.33 3.78 13.67
N ASN A 248 -5.24 3.71 15.01
CA ASN A 248 -5.76 2.61 15.83
C ASN A 248 -5.20 1.23 15.43
N VAL A 249 -3.88 1.14 15.25
CA VAL A 249 -3.15 -0.10 14.91
C VAL A 249 -2.41 -0.64 16.13
N GLN A 250 -2.44 -1.96 16.35
CA GLN A 250 -1.69 -2.64 17.41
C GLN A 250 -0.57 -3.50 16.85
N ARG A 251 0.65 -3.40 17.37
CA ARG A 251 1.82 -4.16 16.88
C ARG A 251 2.12 -3.86 15.40
N GLY A 252 2.48 -2.62 15.12
CA GLY A 252 2.83 -2.14 13.79
C GLY A 252 4.33 -1.87 13.64
N SER A 253 4.90 -2.07 12.45
CA SER A 253 6.26 -1.62 12.16
C SER A 253 6.48 -1.07 10.76
N VAL A 254 7.38 -0.08 10.67
CA VAL A 254 7.94 0.43 9.42
C VAL A 254 9.47 0.41 9.53
N GLU A 255 10.10 -0.43 8.73
CA GLU A 255 11.52 -0.77 8.91
C GLU A 255 12.34 -0.69 7.62
N ARG A 256 13.55 -0.11 7.70
CA ARG A 256 14.52 -0.11 6.58
C ARG A 256 13.94 0.42 5.26
N CYS A 257 12.98 1.34 5.34
CA CYS A 257 12.37 1.95 4.16
C CYS A 257 13.12 3.22 3.75
N ARG A 258 13.06 3.55 2.46
CA ARG A 258 13.48 4.85 1.92
C ARG A 258 12.25 5.69 1.59
N ILE A 259 12.12 6.87 2.19
CA ILE A 259 10.95 7.74 2.04
C ILE A 259 11.41 9.13 1.60
N GLU A 260 10.92 9.62 0.47
CA GLU A 260 11.42 10.86 -0.14
C GLU A 260 10.31 11.76 -0.68
N ASN A 261 10.45 13.07 -0.46
CA ASN A 261 9.61 14.08 -1.11
C ASN A 261 8.10 13.94 -0.83
N TYR A 262 7.72 13.96 0.46
CA TYR A 262 6.32 13.90 0.90
C TYR A 262 5.76 15.28 1.25
N GLY A 263 4.55 15.55 0.78
CA GLY A 263 3.78 16.74 1.14
C GLY A 263 3.37 16.74 2.63
N ALA A 264 2.77 15.65 3.09
CA ALA A 264 2.41 15.44 4.49
C ALA A 264 3.47 14.58 5.21
N GLU A 265 3.19 14.09 6.41
CA GLU A 265 4.10 13.27 7.22
C GLU A 265 4.67 12.11 6.39
N ALA A 266 5.95 11.79 6.58
CA ALA A 266 6.50 10.54 6.04
C ALA A 266 5.87 9.35 6.78
N LEU A 267 5.88 9.41 8.12
CA LEU A 267 5.33 8.38 9.00
C LEU A 267 4.37 9.03 10.00
N HIS A 268 3.15 8.49 10.07
CA HIS A 268 2.07 9.02 10.90
C HIS A 268 1.52 7.94 11.83
N VAL A 269 1.44 8.22 13.13
CA VAL A 269 0.92 7.30 14.15
C VAL A 269 -0.11 8.02 15.01
N GLU A 270 -1.36 7.57 14.96
CA GLU A 270 -2.48 8.23 15.62
C GLU A 270 -3.53 7.26 16.20
N ASP A 271 -4.57 7.84 16.79
CA ASP A 271 -5.80 7.20 17.23
C ASP A 271 -5.61 5.97 18.11
N ARG A 272 -4.81 6.10 19.17
CA ARG A 272 -4.54 5.05 20.16
C ARG A 272 -3.79 3.85 19.55
N SER A 273 -2.97 4.08 18.54
CA SER A 273 -2.06 3.04 18.05
C SER A 273 -1.08 2.63 19.14
N GLU A 274 -0.76 1.34 19.22
CA GLU A 274 -0.02 0.75 20.34
C GLU A 274 1.03 -0.24 19.86
N ASP A 275 2.18 -0.26 20.53
CA ASP A 275 3.33 -1.12 20.22
C ASP A 275 3.82 -0.92 18.78
N ILE A 276 4.10 0.33 18.42
CA ILE A 276 4.54 0.72 17.08
C ILE A 276 6.06 0.88 17.02
N ARG A 277 6.70 0.35 15.98
CA ARG A 277 8.15 0.44 15.77
C ARG A 277 8.50 1.09 14.43
N LEU A 278 9.14 2.25 14.47
CA LEU A 278 9.64 2.98 13.30
C LEU A 278 11.17 2.93 13.33
N ALA A 279 11.78 2.02 12.57
CA ALA A 279 13.20 1.69 12.75
C ALA A 279 14.05 1.63 11.47
N GLY A 280 15.24 2.23 11.50
CA GLY A 280 16.22 2.09 10.41
C GLY A 280 15.81 2.72 9.09
N ASN A 281 14.85 3.64 9.09
CA ASN A 281 14.35 4.27 7.86
C ASN A 281 15.27 5.42 7.43
N THR A 282 15.37 5.65 6.12
CA THR A 282 15.99 6.83 5.53
C THR A 282 14.90 7.74 4.99
N ILE A 283 14.73 8.91 5.58
CA ILE A 283 13.69 9.88 5.24
C ILE A 283 14.35 11.17 4.75
N VAL A 284 14.07 11.57 3.51
CA VAL A 284 14.62 12.79 2.89
C VAL A 284 13.48 13.74 2.52
N GLY A 285 13.30 14.75 3.35
CA GLY A 285 12.12 15.60 3.38
C GLY A 285 10.87 14.87 3.90
N GLY A 286 9.78 15.61 3.99
CA GLY A 286 8.49 15.14 4.51
C GLY A 286 7.78 16.28 5.23
N SER A 287 6.45 16.28 5.26
CA SER A 287 5.66 17.40 5.75
C SER A 287 6.00 18.73 5.05
N LYS A 288 6.24 18.71 3.74
CA LYS A 288 6.58 19.92 2.96
C LYS A 288 5.45 20.96 2.86
N ILE A 289 4.18 20.55 3.02
CA ILE A 289 3.02 21.45 2.89
C ILE A 289 2.37 21.79 4.24
N GLN A 290 2.94 21.37 5.36
CA GLN A 290 2.39 21.58 6.70
C GLN A 290 3.46 21.63 7.79
N THR A 291 3.15 22.19 8.95
CA THR A 291 4.14 22.40 10.04
C THR A 291 4.17 21.27 11.07
N ASN A 292 3.66 20.08 10.73
CA ASN A 292 3.65 18.91 11.61
C ASN A 292 5.06 18.29 11.72
N GLY A 293 5.14 17.02 12.12
CA GLY A 293 6.39 16.26 12.12
C GLY A 293 6.71 15.69 10.74
N VAL A 294 7.99 15.44 10.42
CA VAL A 294 8.34 14.48 9.37
C VAL A 294 7.91 13.08 9.82
N ILE A 295 8.14 12.76 11.09
CA ILE A 295 7.49 11.66 11.82
C ILE A 295 6.54 12.29 12.86
N LEU A 296 5.26 11.89 12.86
CA LEU A 296 4.25 12.34 13.82
C LEU A 296 3.72 11.18 14.65
N VAL A 297 3.67 11.37 15.98
CA VAL A 297 2.98 10.51 16.93
C VAL A 297 1.97 11.33 17.71
N VAL A 298 0.69 10.95 17.65
CA VAL A 298 -0.43 11.78 18.13
C VAL A 298 -1.56 10.95 18.76
N ASN A 299 -2.54 11.61 19.39
CA ASN A 299 -3.82 11.06 19.83
C ASN A 299 -3.71 9.77 20.68
N ASP A 300 -3.20 9.85 21.91
CA ASP A 300 -3.14 8.71 22.86
C ASP A 300 -2.40 7.46 22.33
N SER A 301 -1.50 7.62 21.36
CA SER A 301 -0.68 6.50 20.89
C SER A 301 0.33 6.06 21.96
N ARG A 302 0.51 4.75 22.14
CA ARG A 302 1.26 4.14 23.24
C ARG A 302 2.42 3.27 22.77
N ASN A 303 3.50 3.22 23.56
CA ASN A 303 4.64 2.33 23.34
C ASN A 303 5.22 2.44 21.91
N VAL A 304 5.40 3.68 21.44
CA VAL A 304 5.95 3.94 20.09
C VAL A 304 7.47 4.06 20.18
N VAL A 305 8.20 3.25 19.43
CA VAL A 305 9.67 3.28 19.35
C VAL A 305 10.12 3.87 18.02
N ILE A 306 10.90 4.94 18.07
CA ILE A 306 11.51 5.62 16.93
C ILE A 306 13.03 5.48 17.05
N GLU A 307 13.63 4.56 16.31
CA GLU A 307 15.06 4.24 16.49
C GLU A 307 15.88 4.03 15.22
N GLY A 308 17.14 4.47 15.24
CA GLY A 308 18.08 4.19 14.14
C GLY A 308 17.69 4.82 12.81
N ASN A 309 16.79 5.82 12.79
CA ASN A 309 16.36 6.46 11.55
C ASN A 309 17.35 7.56 11.15
N TYR A 310 17.56 7.70 9.84
CA TYR A 310 18.22 8.85 9.24
C TYR A 310 17.13 9.80 8.70
N VAL A 311 17.00 10.99 9.27
CA VAL A 311 15.98 11.98 8.88
C VAL A 311 16.68 13.25 8.41
N ASP A 312 16.59 13.54 7.11
CA ASP A 312 17.14 14.73 6.49
C ASP A 312 16.02 15.71 6.15
N GLY A 313 15.83 16.71 7.03
CA GLY A 313 14.86 17.78 6.84
C GLY A 313 15.44 19.02 6.14
N ARG A 314 16.70 19.02 5.68
CA ARG A 314 17.25 20.18 4.96
C ARG A 314 16.45 20.56 3.70
N PRO A 315 15.83 19.62 2.96
CA PRO A 315 14.93 19.95 1.85
C PRO A 315 13.61 20.62 2.26
N ASN A 316 13.30 20.77 3.56
CA ASN A 316 12.09 21.44 4.02
C ASN A 316 12.26 22.95 4.04
N GLU A 317 11.37 23.65 3.34
CA GLU A 317 11.34 25.11 3.29
C GLU A 317 10.42 25.74 4.35
N ASN A 318 9.75 24.90 5.14
CA ASN A 318 8.79 25.27 6.16
C ASN A 318 9.29 24.94 7.58
N LYS A 319 8.60 25.47 8.59
CA LYS A 319 8.91 25.20 10.00
C LYS A 319 8.28 23.87 10.42
N VAL A 320 9.00 22.79 10.17
CA VAL A 320 8.59 21.41 10.46
C VAL A 320 9.42 20.86 11.62
N HIS A 321 8.85 19.98 12.44
CA HIS A 321 9.64 19.18 13.38
C HIS A 321 10.17 17.93 12.66
N LEU A 322 11.40 17.49 12.88
CA LEU A 322 11.84 16.20 12.33
C LEU A 322 11.09 15.05 13.02
N VAL A 323 10.86 15.18 14.33
CA VAL A 323 9.97 14.29 15.10
C VAL A 323 9.01 15.13 15.95
N LEU A 324 7.70 14.92 15.80
CA LEU A 324 6.67 15.57 16.61
C LEU A 324 5.86 14.54 17.39
N VAL A 325 5.84 14.66 18.71
CA VAL A 325 5.02 13.85 19.61
C VAL A 325 4.13 14.79 20.44
N THR A 326 2.83 14.76 20.19
CA THR A 326 1.88 15.71 20.81
C THR A 326 0.49 15.10 20.94
N ALA A 327 -0.37 15.66 21.77
CA ALA A 327 -1.78 15.29 21.85
C ALA A 327 -2.55 15.52 20.54
N GLY A 328 -2.14 16.46 19.69
CA GLY A 328 -2.88 16.83 18.47
C GLY A 328 -4.07 17.76 18.70
N GLY A 329 -4.32 18.12 19.96
CA GLY A 329 -5.33 19.09 20.34
C GLY A 329 -5.66 18.98 21.83
N PRO A 330 -6.33 20.00 22.41
CA PRO A 330 -6.60 20.05 23.85
C PRO A 330 -7.58 18.98 24.35
N LYS A 331 -8.27 18.28 23.45
CA LYS A 331 -9.27 17.25 23.76
C LYS A 331 -8.70 15.83 23.77
N PHE A 332 -7.50 15.65 23.26
CA PHE A 332 -6.90 14.34 23.10
C PHE A 332 -5.88 14.08 24.20
N PRO A 333 -5.75 12.85 24.70
CA PRO A 333 -4.67 12.48 25.60
C PRO A 333 -3.32 12.60 24.89
N ASN A 334 -2.28 12.89 25.65
CA ASN A 334 -0.92 12.84 25.15
C ASN A 334 -0.60 11.37 24.76
N PRO A 335 0.19 11.15 23.71
CA PRO A 335 0.90 9.88 23.54
C PRO A 335 1.67 9.53 24.81
N SER A 336 1.95 8.25 25.05
CA SER A 336 2.72 7.79 26.22
C SER A 336 3.65 6.62 25.88
N GLY A 337 4.71 6.43 26.67
CA GLY A 337 5.70 5.37 26.40
C GLY A 337 6.44 5.53 25.08
N VAL A 338 6.53 6.76 24.54
CA VAL A 338 7.26 7.03 23.30
C VAL A 338 8.76 7.06 23.57
N LEU A 339 9.51 6.18 22.90
CA LEU A 339 10.96 6.08 23.01
C LEU A 339 11.61 6.56 21.70
N MET A 340 12.51 7.55 21.80
CA MET A 340 13.24 8.08 20.66
C MET A 340 14.75 7.95 20.89
N LYS A 341 15.42 7.09 20.11
CA LYS A 341 16.84 6.80 20.34
C LYS A 341 17.66 6.51 19.10
N ASP A 342 18.95 6.81 19.16
CA ASP A 342 19.95 6.41 18.16
C ASP A 342 19.61 6.86 16.72
N ASN A 343 18.86 7.96 16.56
CA ASN A 343 18.53 8.53 15.25
C ASN A 343 19.60 9.54 14.80
N VAL A 344 19.75 9.72 13.49
CA VAL A 344 20.53 10.81 12.89
C VAL A 344 19.56 11.83 12.31
N LEU A 345 19.59 13.05 12.83
CA LEU A 345 18.67 14.12 12.48
C LEU A 345 19.45 15.28 11.85
N LEU A 346 19.19 15.55 10.57
CA LEU A 346 19.81 16.66 9.85
C LEU A 346 18.77 17.75 9.66
N GLY A 347 18.91 18.82 10.44
CA GLY A 347 18.03 19.98 10.36
C GLY A 347 18.48 20.95 9.27
N GLY A 348 17.51 21.52 8.53
CA GLY A 348 17.70 22.76 7.78
C GLY A 348 17.43 23.99 8.64
N ALA A 349 17.74 25.18 8.11
CA ALA A 349 17.62 26.46 8.80
C ALA A 349 16.24 26.76 9.42
N LYS A 350 15.16 26.16 8.89
CA LYS A 350 13.79 26.35 9.39
C LYS A 350 13.25 25.18 10.20
N THR A 351 13.93 24.04 10.19
CA THR A 351 13.43 22.83 10.86
C THR A 351 13.69 22.87 12.35
N VAL A 352 12.85 22.16 13.11
CA VAL A 352 13.00 21.94 14.54
C VAL A 352 13.38 20.47 14.76
N LYS A 353 14.35 20.20 15.63
CA LYS A 353 14.90 18.86 15.88
C LYS A 353 13.81 17.87 16.27
N TRP A 354 13.19 18.09 17.42
CA TRP A 354 12.05 17.31 17.89
C TRP A 354 11.22 18.11 18.88
N TYR A 355 10.01 17.64 19.13
CA TYR A 355 9.19 18.03 20.26
C TYR A 355 8.53 16.79 20.85
N LEU A 356 8.80 16.53 22.14
CA LEU A 356 8.08 15.52 22.91
C LEU A 356 7.25 16.24 23.97
N GLN A 357 5.93 16.13 23.86
CA GLN A 357 5.04 16.69 24.87
C GLN A 357 5.33 16.06 26.24
N LYS A 358 5.31 16.89 27.30
CA LYS A 358 5.58 16.44 28.67
C LYS A 358 4.68 15.24 29.03
N GLY A 359 5.32 14.19 29.54
CA GLY A 359 4.66 12.93 29.92
C GLY A 359 4.54 11.90 28.80
N SER A 360 4.93 12.23 27.56
CA SER A 360 4.85 11.28 26.45
C SER A 360 5.93 10.21 26.41
N GLY A 361 7.04 10.44 27.10
CA GLY A 361 8.17 9.51 27.17
C GLY A 361 9.33 10.11 27.95
N PRO A 362 10.43 9.36 28.13
CA PRO A 362 11.69 9.92 28.62
C PRO A 362 12.30 10.88 27.60
N GLU A 363 13.34 11.60 28.01
CA GLU A 363 14.15 12.40 27.08
C GLU A 363 14.78 11.51 25.98
N PRO A 364 14.85 12.00 24.73
CA PRO A 364 15.51 11.26 23.66
C PRO A 364 17.01 11.01 23.95
N VAL A 365 17.50 9.80 23.66
CA VAL A 365 18.89 9.38 23.99
C VAL A 365 19.66 8.89 22.77
N GLY A 366 20.97 9.10 22.71
CA GLY A 366 21.82 8.56 21.63
C GLY A 366 21.61 9.18 20.24
N ASN A 367 20.69 10.15 20.10
CA ASN A 367 20.42 10.80 18.82
C ASN A 367 21.57 11.74 18.43
N LEU A 368 22.07 11.62 17.21
CA LEU A 368 23.00 12.58 16.61
C LEU A 368 22.21 13.66 15.90
N VAL A 369 22.46 14.92 16.27
CA VAL A 369 21.84 16.06 15.60
C VAL A 369 22.89 16.88 14.88
N VAL A 370 22.66 17.11 13.59
CA VAL A 370 23.48 17.97 12.76
C VAL A 370 22.61 19.14 12.32
N ASP A 371 22.87 20.31 12.91
CA ASP A 371 22.25 21.56 12.48
C ASP A 371 22.99 22.08 11.24
N SER A 372 22.26 22.70 10.30
CA SER A 372 22.91 23.43 9.21
C SER A 372 23.77 24.54 9.81
N VAL A 373 25.06 24.55 9.48
CA VAL A 373 25.91 25.73 9.70
C VAL A 373 25.34 26.83 8.82
N GLU A 374 24.91 27.93 9.44
CA GLU A 374 24.43 29.13 8.72
C GLU A 374 25.49 29.71 7.78
#